data_AF-Q0CUG4-F1
#
_entry.id   AF-Q0CUG4-F1
#
_cell.length_a   1.000
_cell.length_b   1.000
_cell.length_c   1.000
_cell.angle_alpha   90.00
_cell.angle_beta   90.00
_cell.angle_gamma   90.00
#
_symmetry.space_group_name_H-M   'P 1'
#
loop_
_entity.id
_entity.type
_entity.pdbx_description
1 polymer ?
#
loop_
_entity_poly.entity_id
_entity_poly.type
_entity_poly.pdbx_seq_one_letter_code
_entity_poly.pdbx_strand_id
1 'polypeptide(L)'
;MPDIESAKTRRSLLQPHLSDRSVKQIQPVLEQSINQFSRILQNASGYKPGVDLSLGYRSVTIDMLLRYGFGKSLKSLDAGSFNCEMAEDMDDVLFGSLIAKHFPNMGKAVFELLLQLPLAIAKMVKVSSILEMRKAVVLLFAGGEATAISVIIGTFHLLSDPERLHTLKQELLSAMPDGQSLALSELERLPYLTIVSSSHYVYHFDPQIFDDPFAFKPERWLDENNAQHLDKYMLSFSRGSRGCIGIK
;
A
#
# COMPACT_ATOMS: atom_id res chain seq x y z
N MET A 1 -23.01 -5.28 -9.35
CA MET A 1 -22.36 -4.09 -8.75
C MET A 1 -23.24 -3.61 -7.61
N PRO A 2 -22.72 -3.40 -6.38
CA PRO A 2 -23.57 -3.04 -5.24
C PRO A 2 -24.24 -1.68 -5.49
N ASP A 3 -25.46 -1.50 -4.98
CA ASP A 3 -26.21 -0.26 -5.11
C ASP A 3 -25.51 0.91 -4.38
N ILE A 4 -25.83 2.14 -4.78
CA ILE A 4 -25.17 3.35 -4.28
C ILE A 4 -25.38 3.54 -2.78
N GLU A 5 -26.57 3.22 -2.26
CA GLU A 5 -26.91 3.40 -0.84
C GLU A 5 -26.22 2.35 0.04
N SER A 6 -26.08 1.11 -0.43
CA SER A 6 -25.25 0.09 0.21
C SER A 6 -23.76 0.47 0.24
N ALA A 7 -23.25 1.12 -0.81
CA ALA A 7 -21.88 1.62 -0.83
C ALA A 7 -21.66 2.77 0.18
N LYS A 8 -22.60 3.73 0.24
CA LYS A 8 -22.55 4.82 1.23
C LYS A 8 -22.63 4.31 2.66
N THR A 9 -23.54 3.39 2.94
CA THR A 9 -23.70 2.78 4.27
C THR A 9 -22.44 2.05 4.72
N ARG A 10 -21.81 1.26 3.84
CA ARG A 10 -20.53 0.62 4.18
C ARG A 10 -19.40 1.62 4.40
N ARG A 11 -19.36 2.71 3.63
CA ARG A 11 -18.38 3.79 3.81
C ARG A 11 -18.54 4.47 5.17
N SER A 12 -19.76 4.83 5.56
CA SER A 12 -20.00 5.52 6.84
C SER A 12 -19.64 4.67 8.04
N LEU A 13 -19.77 3.34 7.94
CA LEU A 13 -19.34 2.41 8.99
C LEU A 13 -17.81 2.31 9.13
N LEU A 14 -17.07 2.40 8.02
CA LEU A 14 -15.60 2.26 8.03
C LEU A 14 -14.87 3.58 8.30
N GLN A 15 -15.44 4.71 7.89
CA GLN A 15 -14.78 6.01 7.93
C GLN A 15 -14.28 6.44 9.32
N PRO A 16 -14.99 6.20 10.45
CA PRO A 16 -14.48 6.55 11.77
C PRO A 16 -13.16 5.84 12.10
N HIS A 17 -13.01 4.59 11.65
CA HIS A 17 -11.83 3.77 11.90
C HIS A 17 -10.63 4.19 11.06
N LEU A 18 -10.83 4.89 9.94
CA LEU A 18 -9.79 5.40 9.02
C LEU A 18 -9.62 6.93 9.13
N SER A 19 -9.98 7.51 10.28
CA SER A 19 -9.84 8.95 10.55
C SER A 19 -8.40 9.31 10.92
N ASP A 20 -7.99 10.58 10.77
CA ASP A 20 -6.65 11.06 11.20
C ASP A 20 -6.32 10.65 12.63
N ARG A 21 -7.33 10.71 13.52
CA ARG A 21 -7.18 10.33 14.92
C ARG A 21 -6.87 8.84 15.06
N SER A 22 -7.58 7.99 14.33
CA SER A 22 -7.39 6.54 14.36
C SER A 22 -6.07 6.11 13.71
N VAL A 23 -5.67 6.78 12.63
CA VAL A 23 -4.37 6.52 11.98
C VAL A 23 -3.21 6.93 12.88
N LYS A 24 -3.28 8.10 13.52
CA LYS A 24 -2.25 8.54 14.47
C LYS A 24 -2.10 7.58 15.66
N GLN A 25 -3.19 6.96 16.10
CA GLN A 25 -3.13 5.96 17.18
C GLN A 25 -2.35 4.70 16.80
N ILE A 26 -2.19 4.41 15.49
CA ILE A 26 -1.46 3.22 15.04
C ILE A 26 0.01 3.46 14.70
N GLN A 27 0.49 4.70 14.80
CA GLN A 27 1.91 5.02 14.58
C GLN A 27 2.88 4.05 15.30
N PRO A 28 2.68 3.65 16.58
CA PRO A 28 3.59 2.71 17.25
C PRO A 28 3.68 1.33 16.56
N VAL A 29 2.57 0.87 15.98
CA VAL A 29 2.52 -0.42 15.27
C VAL A 29 3.24 -0.29 13.91
N LEU A 30 3.04 0.84 13.21
CA LEU A 30 3.75 1.13 11.98
C LEU A 30 5.27 1.16 12.22
N GLU A 31 5.72 1.88 13.25
CA GLU A 31 7.11 1.96 13.65
C GLU A 31 7.68 0.59 13.99
N GLN A 32 6.92 -0.26 14.70
CA GLN A 32 7.35 -1.63 15.00
C GLN A 32 7.61 -2.44 13.72
N SER A 33 6.70 -2.39 12.76
CA SER A 33 6.83 -3.10 11.48
C SER A 33 7.99 -2.56 10.63
N ILE A 34 8.16 -1.23 10.56
CA ILE A 34 9.28 -0.58 9.84
C ILE A 34 10.61 -0.96 10.49
N ASN A 35 10.69 -0.90 11.82
CA ASN A 35 11.91 -1.26 12.54
C ASN A 35 12.31 -2.72 12.30
N GLN A 36 11.34 -3.62 12.26
CA GLN A 36 11.59 -5.02 11.92
C GLN A 36 12.09 -5.18 10.48
N PHE A 37 11.44 -4.52 9.53
CA PHE A 37 11.86 -4.50 8.12
C PHE A 37 13.30 -3.98 7.96
N SER A 38 13.62 -2.86 8.60
CA SER A 38 14.98 -2.28 8.59
C SER A 38 16.04 -3.23 9.16
N ARG A 39 15.73 -3.96 10.24
CA ARG A 39 16.66 -4.97 10.80
C ARG A 39 16.93 -6.10 9.81
N ILE A 40 15.92 -6.56 9.07
CA ILE A 40 16.09 -7.63 8.06
C ILE A 40 17.00 -7.14 6.95
N LEU A 41 16.80 -5.92 6.45
CA LEU A 41 17.67 -5.32 5.44
C LEU A 41 19.11 -5.14 5.94
N GLN A 42 19.29 -4.70 7.19
CA GLN A 42 20.62 -4.58 7.80
C GLN A 42 21.32 -5.94 7.93
N ASN A 43 20.61 -6.98 8.39
CA ASN A 43 21.16 -8.33 8.51
C ASN A 43 21.52 -8.94 7.15
N ALA A 44 20.82 -8.54 6.09
CA ALA A 44 21.13 -8.97 4.74
C ALA A 44 22.20 -8.11 4.05
N SER A 45 22.65 -7.02 4.68
CA SER A 45 23.72 -6.17 4.12
C SER A 45 25.02 -6.98 4.01
N GLY A 46 25.54 -7.08 2.78
CA GLY A 46 26.72 -7.91 2.46
C GLY A 46 26.44 -9.38 2.13
N TYR A 47 25.19 -9.84 2.22
CA TYR A 47 24.80 -11.19 1.82
C TYR A 47 24.61 -11.31 0.30
N LYS A 48 24.97 -12.47 -0.27
CA LYS A 48 24.67 -12.86 -1.67
C LYS A 48 23.98 -14.23 -1.66
N PRO A 49 22.82 -14.41 -2.32
CA PRO A 49 22.11 -13.44 -3.17
C PRO A 49 21.48 -12.29 -2.35
N GLY A 50 21.29 -11.11 -2.96
CA GLY A 50 20.66 -9.97 -2.31
C GLY A 50 19.19 -10.22 -1.94
N VAL A 51 18.51 -9.20 -1.41
CA VAL A 51 17.11 -9.33 -0.95
C VAL A 51 16.12 -8.80 -2.00
N ASP A 52 14.99 -9.48 -2.16
CA ASP A 52 13.88 -8.99 -2.97
C ASP A 52 13.07 -7.93 -2.21
N LEU A 53 13.26 -6.66 -2.57
CA LEU A 53 12.54 -5.55 -1.97
C LEU A 53 11.05 -5.55 -2.32
N SER A 54 10.63 -6.08 -3.47
CA SER A 54 9.21 -6.14 -3.82
C SER A 54 8.45 -7.05 -2.86
N LEU A 55 8.98 -8.24 -2.57
CA LEU A 55 8.43 -9.14 -1.55
C LEU A 55 8.50 -8.53 -0.15
N GLY A 56 9.58 -7.80 0.14
CA GLY A 56 9.75 -7.08 1.40
C GLY A 56 8.68 -6.02 1.65
N TYR A 57 8.43 -5.15 0.66
CA TYR A 57 7.41 -4.11 0.74
C TYR A 57 5.99 -4.69 0.82
N ARG A 58 5.68 -5.72 0.03
CA ARG A 58 4.39 -6.44 0.17
C ARG A 58 4.22 -7.02 1.58
N SER A 59 5.26 -7.66 2.11
CA SER A 59 5.24 -8.30 3.44
C SER A 59 5.00 -7.31 4.58
N VAL A 60 5.68 -6.16 4.57
CA VAL A 60 5.52 -5.15 5.63
C VAL A 60 4.14 -4.49 5.56
N THR A 61 3.64 -4.15 4.38
CA THR A 61 2.34 -3.47 4.23
C THR A 61 1.18 -4.38 4.62
N ILE A 62 1.22 -5.66 4.23
CA ILE A 62 0.20 -6.64 4.63
C ILE A 62 0.18 -6.80 6.15
N ASP A 63 1.34 -6.93 6.79
CA ASP A 63 1.41 -7.12 8.25
C ASP A 63 0.89 -5.88 8.99
N MET A 64 1.22 -4.68 8.51
CA MET A 64 0.67 -3.43 9.04
C MET A 64 -0.86 -3.39 8.95
N LEU A 65 -1.43 -3.69 7.78
CA LEU A 65 -2.87 -3.69 7.55
C LEU A 65 -3.59 -4.74 8.38
N LEU A 66 -2.99 -5.91 8.59
CA LEU A 66 -3.55 -6.96 9.45
C LEU A 66 -3.54 -6.56 10.91
N ARG A 67 -2.44 -5.95 11.38
CA ARG A 67 -2.35 -5.48 12.76
C ARG A 67 -3.36 -4.38 13.01
N TYR A 68 -3.53 -3.49 12.03
CA TYR A 68 -4.48 -2.39 12.10
C TYR A 68 -5.93 -2.84 12.04
N GLY A 69 -6.31 -3.52 10.95
CA GLY A 69 -7.70 -3.84 10.65
C GLY A 69 -8.24 -4.99 11.50
N PHE A 70 -7.37 -5.87 12.00
CA PHE A 70 -7.78 -7.14 12.59
C PHE A 70 -7.04 -7.51 13.88
N GLY A 71 -6.06 -6.72 14.34
CA GLY A 71 -5.24 -7.06 15.50
C GLY A 71 -4.43 -8.35 15.32
N LYS A 72 -4.15 -8.74 14.07
CA LYS A 72 -3.43 -9.97 13.71
C LYS A 72 -2.08 -9.65 13.07
N SER A 73 -1.11 -10.55 13.19
CA SER A 73 0.14 -10.48 12.43
C SER A 73 0.35 -11.84 11.76
N LEU A 74 0.81 -11.82 10.51
CA LEU A 74 1.21 -13.04 9.80
C LEU A 74 2.64 -13.42 10.09
N LYS A 75 3.38 -12.59 10.83
CA LYS A 75 4.82 -12.77 11.03
C LYS A 75 5.53 -12.91 9.68
N SER A 76 5.04 -12.21 8.65
CA SER A 76 5.59 -12.21 7.29
C SER A 76 7.05 -11.75 7.28
N LEU A 77 7.42 -10.90 8.24
CA LEU A 77 8.77 -10.42 8.48
C LEU A 77 9.63 -11.34 9.38
N ASP A 78 9.06 -12.39 9.98
CA ASP A 78 9.83 -13.37 10.78
C ASP A 78 10.43 -14.47 9.88
N ALA A 79 9.81 -14.72 8.72
CA ALA A 79 10.36 -15.59 7.68
C ALA A 79 11.52 -14.85 6.99
N GLY A 80 12.77 -15.24 7.31
CA GLY A 80 13.96 -14.63 6.72
C GLY A 80 13.86 -14.53 5.18
N SER A 81 14.39 -13.44 4.62
CA SER A 81 14.34 -13.13 3.17
C SER A 81 12.97 -12.75 2.59
N PHE A 82 12.00 -12.36 3.43
CA PHE A 82 10.66 -11.88 3.02
C PHE A 82 9.78 -12.93 2.30
N ASN A 83 9.98 -14.22 2.61
CA ASN A 83 9.31 -15.34 1.97
C ASN A 83 7.87 -15.58 2.49
N CYS A 84 7.00 -14.57 2.32
CA CYS A 84 5.63 -14.64 2.82
C CYS A 84 4.69 -15.30 1.80
N GLU A 85 4.21 -16.51 2.10
CA GLU A 85 3.23 -17.27 1.29
C GLU A 85 2.04 -16.39 0.84
N MET A 86 1.51 -15.55 1.75
CA MET A 86 0.37 -14.69 1.41
C MET A 86 0.72 -13.52 0.46
N ALA A 87 1.98 -13.07 0.42
CA ALA A 87 2.44 -12.05 -0.53
C ALA A 87 2.70 -12.64 -1.92
N GLU A 88 3.04 -13.92 -1.99
CA GLU A 88 3.18 -14.68 -3.24
C GLU A 88 1.80 -15.01 -3.83
N ASP A 89 0.86 -15.44 -2.99
CA ASP A 89 -0.52 -15.78 -3.38
C ASP A 89 -1.33 -14.56 -3.89
N MET A 90 -0.85 -13.32 -3.70
CA MET A 90 -1.57 -12.11 -4.14
C MET A 90 -1.70 -12.02 -5.66
N ASP A 91 -0.68 -12.45 -6.40
CA ASP A 91 -0.68 -12.42 -7.86
C ASP A 91 -1.72 -13.40 -8.43
N ASP A 92 -1.88 -14.58 -7.79
CA ASP A 92 -2.87 -15.59 -8.15
C ASP A 92 -4.31 -15.10 -7.92
N VAL A 93 -4.56 -14.37 -6.82
CA VAL A 93 -5.89 -13.81 -6.54
C VAL A 93 -6.25 -12.70 -7.53
N LEU A 94 -5.29 -11.85 -7.90
CA LEU A 94 -5.49 -10.82 -8.93
C LEU A 94 -5.86 -11.47 -10.26
N PHE A 95 -5.11 -12.50 -10.67
CA PHE A 95 -5.38 -13.25 -11.89
C PHE A 95 -6.76 -13.93 -11.85
N GLY A 96 -7.12 -14.58 -10.74
CA GLY A 96 -8.44 -15.16 -10.53
C GLY A 96 -9.58 -14.13 -10.62
N SER A 97 -9.36 -12.91 -10.13
CA SER A 97 -10.33 -11.82 -10.22
C SER A 97 -10.57 -11.36 -11.66
N LEU A 98 -9.51 -11.32 -12.48
CA LEU A 98 -9.60 -11.01 -13.90
C LEU A 98 -10.38 -12.08 -14.65
N ILE A 99 -10.09 -13.35 -14.37
CA ILE A 99 -10.84 -14.48 -14.93
C ILE A 99 -12.33 -14.37 -14.55
N ALA A 100 -12.65 -14.16 -13.28
CA ALA A 100 -14.03 -14.05 -12.82
C ALA A 100 -14.76 -12.84 -13.44
N LYS A 101 -14.06 -11.74 -13.71
CA LYS A 101 -14.62 -10.55 -14.37
C LYS A 101 -14.94 -10.80 -15.84
N HIS A 102 -14.06 -11.48 -16.57
CA HIS A 102 -14.23 -11.73 -18.00
C HIS A 102 -15.08 -12.99 -18.30
N PHE A 103 -15.12 -13.94 -17.36
CA PHE A 103 -15.87 -15.19 -17.48
C PHE A 103 -16.74 -15.43 -16.23
N PRO A 104 -17.80 -14.63 -16.03
CA PRO A 104 -18.58 -14.65 -14.79
C PRO A 104 -19.26 -16.00 -14.51
N ASN A 105 -19.68 -16.71 -15.57
CA ASN A 105 -20.26 -18.04 -15.43
C ASN A 105 -19.22 -19.11 -15.07
N MET A 106 -17.97 -18.95 -15.54
CA MET A 106 -16.86 -19.83 -15.18
C MET A 106 -16.42 -19.61 -13.73
N GLY A 107 -16.29 -18.35 -13.30
CA GLY A 107 -15.98 -18.04 -11.89
C GLY A 107 -17.03 -18.60 -10.94
N LYS A 108 -18.32 -18.51 -11.31
CA LYS A 108 -19.41 -19.13 -10.55
C LYS A 108 -19.30 -20.66 -10.53
N ALA A 109 -19.05 -21.30 -11.68
CA ALA A 109 -18.89 -22.75 -11.76
C ALA A 109 -17.70 -23.27 -10.95
N VAL A 110 -16.56 -22.57 -10.99
CA VAL A 110 -15.37 -22.89 -10.18
C VAL A 110 -15.67 -22.74 -8.69
N PHE A 111 -16.35 -21.67 -8.28
CA PHE A 111 -16.73 -21.46 -6.88
C PHE A 111 -17.71 -22.53 -6.38
N GLU A 112 -18.73 -22.87 -7.16
CA GLU A 112 -19.69 -23.95 -6.83
C GLU A 112 -18.98 -25.31 -6.74
N LEU A 113 -18.04 -25.60 -7.66
CA LEU A 113 -17.24 -26.82 -7.62
C LEU A 113 -16.33 -26.88 -6.38
N LEU A 114 -15.71 -25.76 -5.99
CA LEU A 114 -14.89 -25.65 -4.78
C LEU A 114 -15.71 -25.89 -3.51
N LEU A 115 -16.97 -25.44 -3.46
CA LEU A 115 -17.88 -25.69 -2.35
C LEU A 115 -18.35 -27.15 -2.24
N GLN A 116 -18.31 -27.88 -3.35
CA GLN A 116 -18.65 -29.30 -3.40
C GLN A 116 -17.47 -30.22 -3.02
N LEU A 117 -16.26 -29.66 -2.83
CA LEU A 117 -15.11 -30.44 -2.41
C LEU A 117 -15.25 -30.90 -0.94
N PRO A 118 -14.85 -32.15 -0.64
CA PRO A 118 -14.77 -32.65 0.74
C PRO A 118 -14.00 -31.69 1.64
N LEU A 119 -14.44 -31.51 2.89
CA LEU A 119 -13.83 -30.61 3.89
C LEU A 119 -12.32 -30.77 4.05
N ALA A 120 -11.75 -31.94 3.78
CA ALA A 120 -10.31 -32.18 3.79
C ALA A 120 -9.58 -31.45 2.64
N ILE A 121 -10.15 -31.46 1.43
CA ILE A 121 -9.63 -30.77 0.25
C ILE A 121 -9.92 -29.27 0.35
N ALA A 122 -11.11 -28.89 0.83
CA ALA A 122 -11.44 -27.50 1.11
C ALA A 122 -10.53 -26.87 2.20
N LYS A 123 -10.05 -27.67 3.16
CA LYS A 123 -9.01 -27.25 4.14
C LYS A 123 -7.63 -27.10 3.51
N MET A 124 -7.24 -27.95 2.55
CA MET A 124 -6.02 -27.74 1.76
C MET A 124 -6.08 -26.45 0.94
N VAL A 125 -7.27 -26.08 0.45
CA VAL A 125 -7.54 -24.84 -0.29
C VAL A 125 -7.87 -23.65 0.64
N LYS A 126 -7.77 -23.81 1.98
CA LYS A 126 -8.07 -22.79 3.02
C LYS A 126 -9.45 -22.09 2.83
N VAL A 127 -10.50 -22.81 2.41
CA VAL A 127 -11.82 -22.24 2.03
C VAL A 127 -12.56 -21.54 3.19
N SER A 128 -12.41 -21.98 4.44
CA SER A 128 -13.03 -21.30 5.60
C SER A 128 -12.45 -19.90 5.83
N SER A 129 -11.21 -19.67 5.42
CA SER A 129 -10.57 -18.38 5.46
C SER A 129 -11.20 -17.45 4.42
N ILE A 130 -11.73 -17.95 3.29
CA ILE A 130 -12.25 -17.17 2.14
C ILE A 130 -13.47 -16.30 2.51
N LEU A 131 -14.32 -16.73 3.47
CA LEU A 131 -15.55 -16.01 3.84
C LEU A 131 -15.29 -14.84 4.80
N GLU A 132 -14.49 -15.06 5.86
CA GLU A 132 -13.97 -13.99 6.74
C GLU A 132 -12.98 -13.08 5.99
N MET A 133 -12.28 -13.65 5.00
CA MET A 133 -11.41 -12.92 4.09
C MET A 133 -12.16 -11.92 3.21
N ARG A 134 -13.46 -12.00 2.93
CA ARG A 134 -14.05 -11.04 1.94
C ARG A 134 -13.89 -9.56 2.31
N LYS A 135 -13.86 -9.23 3.61
CA LYS A 135 -13.60 -7.85 4.08
C LYS A 135 -12.10 -7.58 4.24
N ALA A 136 -11.35 -8.56 4.75
CA ALA A 136 -9.91 -8.46 4.90
C ALA A 136 -9.19 -8.38 3.54
N VAL A 137 -9.57 -9.20 2.56
CA VAL A 137 -9.11 -9.20 1.17
C VAL A 137 -9.27 -7.83 0.55
N VAL A 138 -10.43 -7.18 0.65
CA VAL A 138 -10.56 -5.84 0.03
C VAL A 138 -9.57 -4.85 0.67
N LEU A 139 -9.42 -4.86 2.00
CA LEU A 139 -8.49 -3.98 2.70
C LEU A 139 -7.02 -4.32 2.38
N LEU A 140 -6.66 -5.60 2.42
CA LEU A 140 -5.30 -6.12 2.22
C LEU A 140 -4.85 -6.02 0.77
N PHE A 141 -5.74 -6.27 -0.19
CA PHE A 141 -5.39 -6.17 -1.60
C PHE A 141 -5.39 -4.72 -2.07
N ALA A 142 -6.44 -3.96 -1.75
CA ALA A 142 -6.51 -2.57 -2.19
C ALA A 142 -5.47 -1.68 -1.48
N GLY A 143 -5.23 -1.90 -0.19
CA GLY A 143 -4.26 -1.15 0.59
C GLY A 143 -2.84 -1.71 0.48
N GLY A 144 -2.69 -3.03 0.51
CA GLY A 144 -1.39 -3.70 0.55
C GLY A 144 -0.59 -3.52 -0.73
N GLU A 145 -1.20 -3.92 -1.86
CA GLU A 145 -0.53 -3.91 -3.15
C GLU A 145 -0.23 -2.50 -3.64
N ALA A 146 -1.20 -1.58 -3.51
CA ALA A 146 -1.05 -0.20 -3.97
C ALA A 146 0.07 0.53 -3.20
N THR A 147 0.15 0.33 -1.89
CA THR A 147 1.21 0.95 -1.07
C THR A 147 2.57 0.31 -1.38
N ALA A 148 2.65 -1.02 -1.48
CA ALA A 148 3.89 -1.71 -1.80
C ALA A 148 4.46 -1.24 -3.15
N ILE A 149 3.64 -1.20 -4.21
CA ILE A 149 4.03 -0.71 -5.53
C ILE A 149 4.52 0.74 -5.46
N SER A 150 3.80 1.61 -4.74
CA SER A 150 4.17 3.02 -4.63
C SER A 150 5.55 3.20 -3.98
N VAL A 151 5.81 2.46 -2.89
CA VAL A 151 7.10 2.52 -2.20
C VAL A 151 8.21 1.86 -3.02
N ILE A 152 7.94 0.77 -3.74
CA ILE A 152 8.90 0.13 -4.66
C ILE A 152 9.33 1.12 -5.75
N ILE A 153 8.37 1.77 -6.42
CA ILE A 153 8.63 2.74 -7.50
C ILE A 153 9.40 3.94 -6.95
N GLY A 154 8.96 4.51 -5.82
CA GLY A 154 9.65 5.62 -5.18
C GLY A 154 11.09 5.26 -4.80
N THR A 155 11.30 4.06 -4.24
CA THR A 155 12.63 3.55 -3.89
C THR A 155 13.50 3.36 -5.13
N PHE A 156 12.97 2.78 -6.20
CA PHE A 156 13.70 2.61 -7.45
C PHE A 156 14.18 3.95 -8.02
N HIS A 157 13.31 4.97 -8.07
CA HIS A 157 13.68 6.29 -8.58
C HIS A 157 14.68 7.00 -7.68
N LEU A 158 14.53 6.91 -6.36
CA LEU A 158 15.51 7.46 -5.42
C LEU A 158 16.88 6.77 -5.55
N LEU A 159 16.92 5.44 -5.66
CA LEU A 159 18.18 4.71 -5.83
C LEU A 159 18.85 4.97 -7.19
N SER A 160 18.05 5.29 -8.21
CA SER A 160 18.55 5.64 -9.56
C SER A 160 19.05 7.09 -9.65
N ASP A 161 18.77 7.93 -8.65
CA ASP A 161 19.11 9.35 -8.63
C ASP A 161 19.86 9.74 -7.33
N PRO A 162 21.20 9.70 -7.34
CA PRO A 162 22.01 9.98 -6.16
C PRO A 162 21.83 11.39 -5.58
N GLU A 163 21.52 12.38 -6.42
CA GLU A 163 21.34 13.76 -5.99
C GLU A 163 20.06 13.88 -5.16
N ARG A 164 18.94 13.39 -5.69
CA ARG A 164 17.65 13.41 -5.00
C ARG A 164 17.67 12.55 -3.73
N LEU A 165 18.34 11.40 -3.78
CA LEU A 165 18.54 10.57 -2.59
C LEU A 165 19.36 11.31 -1.52
N HIS A 166 20.38 12.07 -1.91
CA HIS A 166 21.17 12.86 -0.97
C HIS A 166 20.30 13.94 -0.32
N THR A 167 19.51 14.68 -1.11
CA THR A 167 18.62 15.73 -0.59
C THR A 167 17.61 15.18 0.41
N LEU A 168 16.91 14.09 0.06
CA LEU A 168 15.98 13.42 0.98
C LEU A 168 16.69 12.98 2.28
N LYS A 169 17.90 12.40 2.17
CA LYS A 169 18.67 12.00 3.36
C LYS A 169 19.03 13.21 4.23
N GLN A 170 19.45 14.32 3.64
CA GLN A 170 19.79 15.53 4.39
C GLN A 170 18.57 16.12 5.11
N GLU A 171 17.42 16.14 4.45
CA GLU A 171 16.16 16.58 5.07
C GLU A 171 15.82 15.71 6.29
N LEU A 172 15.86 14.37 6.13
CA LEU A 172 15.57 13.44 7.22
C LEU A 172 16.59 13.55 8.36
N LEU A 173 17.89 13.65 8.07
CA LEU A 173 18.93 13.82 9.08
C LEU A 173 18.81 15.15 9.84
N SER A 174 18.40 16.20 9.14
CA SER A 174 18.16 17.52 9.76
C SER A 174 16.92 17.51 10.65
N ALA A 175 15.87 16.78 10.25
CA ALA A 175 14.64 16.67 11.01
C ALA A 175 14.74 15.68 12.20
N MET A 176 15.62 14.67 12.10
CA MET A 176 15.81 13.61 13.11
C MET A 176 17.30 13.44 13.48
N PRO A 177 17.96 14.46 14.07
CA PRO A 177 19.40 14.43 14.33
C PRO A 177 19.81 13.34 15.32
N ASP A 178 18.95 13.02 16.30
CA ASP A 178 19.20 11.99 17.31
C ASP A 178 18.67 10.60 16.90
N GLY A 179 18.16 10.45 15.67
CA GLY A 179 17.53 9.22 15.19
C GLY A 179 16.18 8.89 15.87
N GLN A 180 15.60 9.83 16.61
CA GLN A 180 14.25 9.66 17.18
C GLN A 180 13.19 9.84 16.09
N SER A 181 12.19 8.96 16.11
CA SER A 181 11.05 9.01 15.20
C SER A 181 10.21 10.25 15.49
N LEU A 182 9.85 10.99 14.43
CA LEU A 182 8.94 12.13 14.51
C LEU A 182 7.48 11.66 14.53
N ALA A 183 6.57 12.50 15.02
CA ALA A 183 5.15 12.22 14.86
C ALA A 183 4.79 12.19 13.36
N LEU A 184 3.83 11.35 12.96
CA LEU A 184 3.41 11.26 11.56
C LEU A 184 3.06 12.65 10.96
N SER A 185 2.40 13.51 11.75
CA SER A 185 2.05 14.87 11.32
C SER A 185 3.24 15.81 11.11
N GLU A 186 4.40 15.48 11.67
CA GLU A 186 5.64 16.24 11.45
C GLU A 186 6.35 15.71 10.20
N LEU A 187 6.36 14.38 9.98
CA LEU A 187 6.88 13.76 8.77
C LEU A 187 6.10 14.20 7.51
N GLU A 188 4.78 14.25 7.57
CA GLU A 188 3.92 14.70 6.46
C GLU A 188 4.18 16.15 6.01
N ARG A 189 4.79 16.97 6.87
CA ARG A 189 5.14 18.36 6.57
C ARG A 189 6.51 18.50 5.94
N LEU A 190 7.30 17.41 5.88
CA LEU A 190 8.60 17.44 5.27
C LEU A 190 8.45 17.59 3.74
N PRO A 191 9.15 18.57 3.14
CA PRO A 191 9.08 18.85 1.70
C PRO A 191 9.18 17.61 0.79
N TYR A 192 10.12 16.70 1.04
CA TYR A 192 10.28 15.48 0.21
C TYR A 192 9.31 14.33 0.54
N LEU A 193 8.60 14.39 1.67
CA LEU A 193 7.63 13.36 2.08
C LEU A 193 6.18 13.74 1.77
N THR A 194 5.99 14.85 1.05
CA THR A 194 4.67 15.29 0.59
C THR A 194 4.16 14.38 -0.55
N ILE A 195 2.84 14.19 -0.60
CA ILE A 195 2.07 13.12 -1.29
C ILE A 195 2.55 12.75 -2.72
N VAL A 196 2.65 11.44 -2.99
CA VAL A 196 2.88 10.84 -4.33
C VAL A 196 1.74 9.87 -4.71
N SER A 197 1.52 9.62 -6.01
CA SER A 197 0.24 9.16 -6.57
C SER A 197 0.32 8.23 -7.80
N SER A 198 -0.56 7.21 -7.87
CA SER A 198 -0.98 6.51 -9.12
C SER A 198 -2.44 5.99 -8.94
N SER A 199 -3.38 5.86 -9.89
CA SER A 199 -3.42 5.71 -11.35
C SER A 199 -4.15 6.89 -12.03
N HIS A 200 -3.34 7.77 -12.62
CA HIS A 200 -3.66 9.09 -13.19
C HIS A 200 -2.87 9.36 -14.45
N TYR A 201 -2.34 8.29 -15.07
CA TYR A 201 -1.25 8.38 -16.03
C TYR A 201 -1.48 9.46 -17.09
N VAL A 202 -2.69 9.56 -17.64
CA VAL A 202 -3.00 10.59 -18.64
C VAL A 202 -2.93 12.01 -18.08
N TYR A 203 -3.48 12.27 -16.89
CA TYR A 203 -3.49 13.60 -16.27
C TYR A 203 -2.14 13.97 -15.65
N HIS A 204 -1.49 13.02 -14.97
CA HIS A 204 -0.22 13.24 -14.27
C HIS A 204 0.97 13.26 -15.22
N PHE A 205 0.81 12.69 -16.42
CA PHE A 205 1.79 12.79 -17.49
C PHE A 205 1.39 13.73 -18.63
N ASP A 206 0.36 14.55 -18.42
CA ASP A 206 0.02 15.61 -19.38
C ASP A 206 1.02 16.76 -19.23
N PRO A 207 1.85 17.06 -20.26
CA PRO A 207 2.80 18.16 -20.21
C PRO A 207 2.12 19.54 -20.10
N GLN A 208 0.81 19.64 -20.36
CA GLN A 208 0.04 20.88 -20.18
C GLN A 208 -0.30 21.15 -18.70
N ILE A 209 -0.28 20.12 -17.86
CA ILE A 209 -0.64 20.22 -16.44
C ILE A 209 0.61 20.08 -15.57
N PHE A 210 1.42 19.07 -15.85
CA PHE A 210 2.68 18.83 -15.17
C PHE A 210 3.80 19.11 -16.16
N ASP A 211 4.54 20.20 -15.97
CA ASP A 211 5.82 20.40 -16.67
C ASP A 211 6.68 19.11 -16.56
N ASP A 212 7.55 18.81 -17.53
CA ASP A 212 8.42 17.61 -17.56
C ASP A 212 7.87 16.38 -16.77
N PRO A 213 6.75 15.79 -17.22
CA PRO A 213 5.92 14.90 -16.40
C PRO A 213 6.58 13.56 -16.07
N PHE A 214 7.55 13.16 -16.89
CA PHE A 214 8.25 11.88 -16.74
C PHE A 214 9.40 11.95 -15.73
N ALA A 215 9.77 13.16 -15.29
CA ALA A 215 10.78 13.37 -14.27
C ALA A 215 10.18 13.34 -12.86
N PHE A 216 10.81 12.62 -11.95
CA PHE A 216 10.48 12.65 -10.52
C PHE A 216 10.91 14.01 -9.93
N LYS A 217 9.96 14.94 -9.75
CA LYS A 217 10.22 16.32 -9.28
C LYS A 217 9.33 16.68 -8.08
N PRO A 218 9.73 16.28 -6.85
CA PRO A 218 9.02 16.68 -5.62
C PRO A 218 8.86 18.20 -5.48
N GLU A 219 9.78 18.97 -6.04
CA GLU A 219 9.84 20.43 -5.99
C GLU A 219 8.55 21.10 -6.51
N ARG A 220 7.81 20.40 -7.37
CA ARG A 220 6.51 20.85 -7.90
C ARG A 220 5.49 21.19 -6.82
N TRP A 221 5.62 20.56 -5.65
CA TRP A 221 4.69 20.69 -4.53
C TRP A 221 5.16 21.69 -3.47
N LEU A 222 6.34 22.30 -3.63
CA LEU A 222 6.94 23.19 -2.64
C LEU A 222 6.48 24.64 -2.79
N ASP A 223 6.16 25.06 -4.00
CA ASP A 223 5.53 26.36 -4.25
C ASP A 223 4.03 26.27 -3.97
N GLU A 224 3.51 27.06 -3.03
CA GLU A 224 2.10 26.98 -2.60
C GLU A 224 1.11 27.26 -3.74
N ASN A 225 1.43 28.19 -4.65
CA ASN A 225 0.54 28.55 -5.76
C ASN A 225 0.47 27.42 -6.79
N ASN A 226 1.62 26.85 -7.14
CA ASN A 226 1.73 25.70 -8.01
C ASN A 226 1.08 24.46 -7.38
N ALA A 227 1.33 24.20 -6.09
CA ALA A 227 0.73 23.08 -5.37
C ALA A 227 -0.80 23.16 -5.35
N GLN A 228 -1.37 24.34 -5.08
CA GLN A 228 -2.83 24.54 -5.14
C GLN A 228 -3.42 24.33 -6.54
N HIS A 229 -2.68 24.70 -7.59
CA HIS A 229 -3.08 24.42 -8.97
C HIS A 229 -3.05 22.92 -9.27
N LEU A 230 -1.92 22.27 -8.99
CA LEU A 230 -1.69 20.85 -9.26
C LEU A 230 -2.61 19.94 -8.44
N ASP A 231 -2.95 20.32 -7.21
CA ASP A 231 -3.86 19.56 -6.35
C ASP A 231 -5.20 19.30 -7.06
N LYS A 232 -5.69 20.24 -7.88
CA LYS A 232 -6.95 20.06 -8.63
C LYS A 232 -6.92 18.86 -9.58
N TYR A 233 -5.75 18.52 -10.08
CA TYR A 233 -5.49 17.42 -11.00
C TYR A 233 -4.89 16.20 -10.26
N MET A 234 -4.64 16.32 -8.96
CA MET A 234 -4.22 15.24 -8.09
C MET A 234 -5.41 14.34 -7.79
N LEU A 235 -5.50 13.27 -8.57
CA LEU A 235 -6.61 12.35 -8.53
C LEU A 235 -6.22 11.02 -7.88
N SER A 236 -5.01 10.89 -7.32
CA SER A 236 -4.33 9.71 -6.71
C SER A 236 -5.26 8.70 -6.06
N PHE A 237 -6.17 9.24 -5.27
CA PHE A 237 -7.09 8.52 -4.42
C PHE A 237 -8.53 8.67 -4.93
N SER A 238 -8.71 8.90 -6.23
CA SER A 238 -9.94 9.40 -6.86
C SER A 238 -10.51 10.65 -6.15
N ARG A 239 -11.68 11.12 -6.58
CA ARG A 239 -12.41 12.21 -5.91
C ARG A 239 -13.90 11.90 -5.76
N GLY A 240 -14.57 12.67 -4.91
CA GLY A 240 -16.00 12.56 -4.68
C GLY A 240 -16.40 11.34 -3.83
N SER A 241 -17.66 10.89 -3.97
CA SER A 241 -18.26 9.85 -3.12
C SER A 241 -17.60 8.47 -3.21
N ARG A 242 -16.75 8.26 -4.23
CA ARG A 242 -15.99 7.02 -4.47
C ARG A 242 -14.47 7.20 -4.35
N GLY A 243 -14.00 8.34 -3.84
CA GLY A 243 -12.60 8.51 -3.44
C GLY A 243 -12.17 7.43 -2.44
N CYS A 244 -10.88 7.09 -2.43
CA CYS A 244 -10.27 6.16 -1.49
C CYS A 244 -10.68 6.53 -0.06
N ILE A 245 -11.00 5.52 0.73
CA ILE A 245 -11.35 5.69 2.14
C ILE A 245 -10.13 5.68 3.06
N GLY A 246 -9.01 5.11 2.61
CA GLY A 246 -7.76 4.96 3.36
C GLY A 246 -6.63 5.78 2.76
N ILE A 247 -6.92 7.05 2.42
CA ILE A 247 -5.90 8.02 1.97
C ILE A 247 -5.01 8.50 3.12
N LYS A 248 -5.56 8.52 4.33
CA LYS A 248 -4.92 8.98 5.56
C LYS A 248 -4.20 7.81 6.22
#